data_AF-A0A0G4KNF5-F1
#
_entry.id   AF-A0A0G4KNF5-F1
#
_cell.length_a   1.000
_cell.length_b   1.000
_cell.length_c   1.000
_cell.angle_alpha   90.00
_cell.angle_beta   90.00
_cell.angle_gamma   90.00
#
_symmetry.space_group_name_H-M   'P 1'
#
loop_
_entity.id
_entity.type
_entity.pdbx_description
1 polymer ?
#
loop_
_entity_poly.entity_id
_entity_poly.type
_entity_poly.pdbx_seq_one_letter_code
_entity_poly.pdbx_strand_id
1 'polypeptide(L)'
;MQILSTLTLPTLRNIFVNRPSTDLRKPLQGTESLLSSLADHFTKGSASALLGALECLRLRKSQRHAINNAFLKQRTDKLLYGLIVADGKLVSVIRPRRHSLHPSDLKLIFNMLFESGGISAGGGENWVPLCLPAFNNNGYLYMYVSFIDGPSSSDASSQPADASSSSGGQTAIILVSPEPTVAYDC
;
A
#
# COMPACT_ATOMS: atom_id res chain seq x y z
N MET A 1 -6.56 9.20 -9.86
CA MET A 1 -5.27 8.48 -9.77
C MET A 1 -5.44 6.96 -9.67
N GLN A 2 -6.43 6.44 -8.93
CA GLN A 2 -6.59 5.00 -8.73
C GLN A 2 -6.73 4.16 -10.02
N ILE A 3 -7.53 4.59 -10.99
CA ILE A 3 -7.70 3.85 -12.25
C ILE A 3 -6.38 3.75 -13.04
N LEU A 4 -5.56 4.82 -13.01
CA LEU A 4 -4.25 4.83 -13.64
C LEU A 4 -3.24 3.91 -12.93
N SER A 5 -3.48 3.61 -11.65
CA SER A 5 -2.65 2.67 -10.89
C SER A 5 -2.86 1.21 -11.31
N THR A 6 -4.09 0.88 -11.72
CA THR A 6 -4.49 -0.47 -12.15
C THR A 6 -4.24 -0.70 -13.63
N LEU A 7 -4.54 0.31 -14.48
CA LEU A 7 -4.50 0.14 -15.94
C LEU A 7 -3.36 0.89 -16.63
N THR A 8 -2.61 1.78 -15.98
CA THR A 8 -1.62 2.70 -16.59
C THR A 8 -2.18 3.65 -17.65
N LEU A 9 -1.53 4.81 -17.85
CA LEU A 9 -1.97 5.80 -18.84
C LEU A 9 -1.79 5.32 -20.30
N PRO A 10 -0.67 4.69 -20.70
CA PRO A 10 -0.46 4.26 -22.08
C PRO A 10 -1.46 3.18 -22.52
N THR A 11 -1.76 2.22 -21.65
CA THR A 11 -2.72 1.15 -21.96
C THR A 11 -4.11 1.72 -22.15
N LEU A 12 -4.54 2.64 -21.27
CA LEU A 12 -5.83 3.32 -21.40
C LEU A 12 -5.92 4.10 -22.72
N ARG A 13 -4.87 4.86 -23.05
CA ARG A 13 -4.80 5.61 -24.32
C ARG A 13 -4.83 4.69 -25.53
N ASN A 14 -4.08 3.60 -25.51
CA ASN A 14 -4.05 2.61 -26.59
C ASN A 14 -5.43 1.95 -26.79
N ILE A 15 -6.15 1.64 -25.72
CA ILE A 15 -7.51 1.10 -25.79
C ILE A 15 -8.44 2.09 -26.51
N PHE A 16 -8.49 3.35 -26.07
CA PHE A 16 -9.42 4.33 -26.64
C PHE A 16 -9.04 4.80 -28.04
N VAL A 17 -7.75 4.81 -28.40
CA VAL A 17 -7.31 5.12 -29.77
C VAL A 17 -7.71 4.03 -30.75
N ASN A 18 -7.54 2.76 -30.39
CA ASN A 18 -7.86 1.65 -31.29
C ASN A 18 -9.35 1.28 -31.29
N ARG A 19 -10.03 1.43 -30.14
CA ARG A 19 -11.43 1.07 -29.95
C ARG A 19 -12.11 2.06 -28.99
N PRO A 20 -12.62 3.19 -29.49
CA PRO A 20 -13.24 4.24 -28.68
C PRO A 20 -14.46 3.76 -27.87
N SER A 21 -15.15 2.72 -28.35
CA SER A 21 -16.32 2.11 -27.70
C SER A 21 -15.98 0.97 -26.74
N THR A 22 -14.73 0.85 -26.30
CA THR A 22 -14.32 -0.23 -25.38
C THR A 22 -14.94 -0.05 -23.99
N ASP A 23 -15.49 -1.13 -23.46
CA ASP A 23 -16.05 -1.21 -22.11
C ASP A 23 -14.96 -1.53 -21.08
N LEU A 24 -14.73 -0.62 -20.13
CA LEU A 24 -13.74 -0.76 -19.05
C LEU A 24 -14.23 -1.60 -17.87
N ARG A 25 -15.51 -2.03 -17.83
CA ARG A 25 -16.04 -2.83 -16.72
C ARG A 25 -15.26 -4.12 -16.51
N LYS A 26 -14.86 -4.79 -17.60
CA LYS A 26 -14.06 -6.03 -17.54
C LYS A 26 -12.63 -5.76 -17.02
N PRO A 27 -11.86 -4.81 -17.60
CA PRO A 27 -10.54 -4.45 -17.06
C PRO A 27 -10.52 -3.96 -15.61
N LEU A 28 -11.62 -3.36 -15.13
CA LEU A 28 -11.73 -2.82 -13.77
C LEU A 28 -12.41 -3.78 -12.78
N GLN A 29 -12.80 -4.97 -13.24
CA GLN A 29 -13.42 -5.97 -12.38
C GLN A 29 -12.47 -6.33 -11.23
N GLY A 30 -12.98 -6.33 -10.00
CA GLY A 30 -12.21 -6.54 -8.77
C GLY A 30 -11.67 -5.26 -8.12
N THR A 31 -11.83 -4.08 -8.75
CA THR A 31 -11.45 -2.78 -8.15
C THR A 31 -12.62 -2.05 -7.49
N GLU A 32 -13.82 -2.62 -7.50
CA GLU A 32 -15.05 -1.96 -7.07
C GLU A 32 -15.04 -1.62 -5.58
N SER A 33 -14.60 -2.55 -4.73
CA SER A 33 -14.48 -2.31 -3.27
C SER A 33 -13.54 -1.14 -2.97
N LEU A 34 -12.45 -1.10 -3.71
CA LEU A 34 -11.41 -0.12 -3.55
C LEU A 34 -11.84 1.27 -4.05
N LEU A 35 -12.61 1.34 -5.14
CA LEU A 35 -13.21 2.58 -5.62
C LEU A 35 -14.33 3.06 -4.68
N SER A 36 -15.14 2.13 -4.15
CA SER A 36 -16.19 2.42 -3.19
C SER A 36 -15.62 2.99 -1.90
N SER A 37 -14.56 2.39 -1.37
CA SER A 37 -13.91 2.89 -0.15
C SER A 37 -13.27 4.27 -0.35
N LEU A 38 -12.67 4.53 -1.51
CA LEU A 38 -12.22 5.89 -1.85
C LEU A 38 -13.38 6.89 -1.87
N ALA A 39 -14.49 6.55 -2.51
CA ALA A 39 -15.67 7.41 -2.57
C ALA A 39 -16.23 7.67 -1.16
N ASP A 40 -16.27 6.65 -0.31
CA ASP A 40 -16.65 6.76 1.09
C ASP A 40 -15.72 7.68 1.88
N HIS A 41 -14.40 7.56 1.69
CA HIS A 41 -13.41 8.42 2.36
C HIS A 41 -13.57 9.90 2.00
N PHE A 42 -13.92 10.20 0.74
CA PHE A 42 -14.23 11.57 0.32
C PHE A 42 -15.59 12.04 0.86
N THR A 43 -16.62 11.21 0.76
CA THR A 43 -17.99 11.55 1.20
C THR A 43 -18.09 11.76 2.71
N LYS A 44 -17.43 10.90 3.49
CA LYS A 44 -17.39 10.98 4.97
C LYS A 44 -16.44 12.07 5.47
N GLY A 45 -15.72 12.77 4.59
CA GLY A 45 -14.84 13.87 4.96
C GLY A 45 -13.64 13.44 5.78
N SER A 46 -13.01 12.31 5.44
CA SER A 46 -11.77 11.89 6.12
C SER A 46 -10.71 12.99 6.03
N ALA A 47 -10.08 13.33 7.16
CA ALA A 47 -9.06 14.38 7.22
C ALA A 47 -7.92 14.14 6.21
N SER A 48 -7.52 12.88 6.00
CA SER A 48 -6.51 12.52 5.00
C SER A 48 -6.96 12.82 3.56
N ALA A 49 -8.23 12.61 3.26
CA ALA A 49 -8.79 12.88 1.93
C ALA A 49 -8.92 14.39 1.68
N LEU A 50 -9.37 15.15 2.68
CA LEU A 50 -9.54 16.61 2.60
C LEU A 50 -8.20 17.35 2.54
N LEU A 51 -7.21 16.92 3.32
CA LEU A 51 -5.91 17.57 3.41
C LEU A 51 -4.91 17.08 2.35
N GLY A 52 -5.25 16.03 1.60
CA GLY A 52 -4.31 15.37 0.69
C GLY A 52 -3.08 14.82 1.42
N ALA A 53 -3.26 14.43 2.68
CA ALA A 53 -2.17 14.09 3.60
C ALA A 53 -2.39 12.70 4.23
N LEU A 54 -1.32 12.16 4.83
CA LEU A 54 -1.34 10.82 5.43
C LEU A 54 -1.13 10.89 6.92
N GLU A 55 -1.84 10.04 7.64
CA GLU A 55 -1.67 9.92 9.07
C GLU A 55 -0.39 9.14 9.39
N CYS A 56 0.41 9.68 10.30
CA CYS A 56 1.62 9.02 10.80
C CYS A 56 1.39 8.55 12.24
N LEU A 57 1.88 7.37 12.57
CA LEU A 57 1.80 6.86 13.94
C LEU A 57 2.61 7.74 14.87
N ARG A 58 2.04 8.19 15.99
CA ARG A 58 2.73 9.03 16.96
C ARG A 58 3.71 8.18 17.77
N LEU A 59 5.01 8.48 17.65
CA LEU A 59 6.10 7.77 18.32
C LEU A 59 7.10 8.76 18.93
N ARG A 60 7.81 8.34 19.98
CA ARG A 60 8.94 9.12 20.52
C ARG A 60 10.04 9.23 19.47
N LYS A 61 10.73 10.38 19.43
CA LYS A 61 11.80 10.65 18.45
C LYS A 61 12.88 9.55 18.46
N SER A 62 13.28 9.10 19.64
CA SER A 62 14.28 8.02 19.81
C SER A 62 13.84 6.72 19.14
N GLN A 63 12.60 6.28 19.37
CA GLN A 63 12.02 5.08 18.75
C GLN A 63 11.92 5.24 17.23
N ARG A 64 11.42 6.38 16.73
CA ARG A 64 11.32 6.62 15.28
C ARG A 64 12.70 6.60 14.62
N HIS A 65 13.72 7.18 15.26
CA HIS A 65 15.10 7.11 14.76
C HIS A 65 15.66 5.70 14.78
N ALA A 66 15.41 4.92 15.84
CA ALA A 66 15.86 3.53 15.91
C ALA A 66 15.23 2.69 14.78
N ILE A 67 13.92 2.81 14.57
CA ILE A 67 13.20 2.11 13.49
C ILE A 67 13.73 2.54 12.12
N ASN A 68 13.86 3.85 11.87
CA ASN A 68 14.34 4.35 10.58
C ASN A 68 15.78 3.89 10.31
N ASN A 69 16.67 3.96 11.30
CA ASN A 69 18.06 3.51 11.14
C ASN A 69 18.16 2.00 10.92
N ALA A 70 17.36 1.20 11.61
CA ALA A 70 17.30 -0.25 11.37
C ALA A 70 16.82 -0.54 9.94
N PHE A 71 15.77 0.15 9.50
CA PHE A 71 15.22 -0.04 8.16
C PHE A 71 16.19 0.41 7.06
N LEU A 72 16.94 1.48 7.29
CA LEU A 72 17.91 2.02 6.35
C LEU A 72 19.16 1.12 6.22
N LYS A 73 19.54 0.40 7.29
CA LYS A 73 20.64 -0.58 7.26
C LYS A 73 20.34 -1.80 6.41
N GLN A 74 19.08 -2.24 6.39
CA GLN A 74 18.62 -3.42 5.62
C GLN A 74 18.12 -3.06 4.21
N ARG A 75 18.51 -1.90 3.68
CA ARG A 75 18.08 -1.43 2.37
C ARG A 75 19.00 -1.98 1.28
N THR A 76 18.41 -2.58 0.25
CA THR A 76 19.08 -2.92 -1.02
C THR A 76 19.16 -1.71 -1.96
N ASP A 77 20.22 -1.64 -2.78
CA ASP A 77 20.42 -0.52 -3.72
C ASP A 77 19.31 -0.36 -4.76
N LYS A 78 18.71 -1.48 -5.17
CA LYS A 78 17.63 -1.53 -6.16
C LYS A 78 16.25 -1.14 -5.62
N LEU A 79 16.11 -0.90 -4.31
CA LEU A 79 14.85 -0.49 -3.69
C LEU A 79 14.53 0.99 -3.94
N LEU A 80 13.35 1.26 -4.52
CA LEU A 80 12.85 2.63 -4.73
C LEU A 80 12.23 3.19 -3.46
N TYR A 81 11.34 2.44 -2.83
CA TYR A 81 10.65 2.87 -1.62
C TYR A 81 10.51 1.72 -0.64
N GLY A 82 10.73 1.99 0.63
CA GLY A 82 10.36 1.09 1.71
C GLY A 82 9.46 1.83 2.68
N LEU A 83 8.35 1.23 3.09
CA LEU A 83 7.41 1.81 4.04
C LEU A 83 7.13 0.81 5.15
N ILE A 84 7.02 1.33 6.38
CA ILE A 84 6.51 0.58 7.53
C ILE A 84 5.19 1.23 7.92
N VAL A 85 4.15 0.41 8.04
CA VAL A 85 2.80 0.85 8.38
C VAL A 85 2.31 0.02 9.55
N ALA A 86 1.66 0.66 10.51
CA ALA A 86 1.04 -0.02 11.64
C ALA A 86 -0.31 0.62 11.89
N ASP A 87 -1.35 -0.20 12.07
CA ASP A 87 -2.72 0.25 12.36
C ASP A 87 -3.22 1.30 11.35
N GLY A 88 -2.96 1.07 10.05
CA GLY A 88 -3.31 2.01 8.98
C GLY A 88 -2.53 3.33 8.97
N LYS A 89 -1.50 3.49 9.82
CA LYS A 89 -0.71 4.73 9.97
C LYS A 89 0.74 4.54 9.61
N LEU A 90 1.33 5.56 8.98
CA LEU A 90 2.71 5.53 8.52
C LEU A 90 3.70 5.63 9.69
N VAL A 91 4.64 4.68 9.78
CA VAL A 91 5.68 4.64 10.81
C VAL A 91 7.00 5.19 10.29
N SER A 92 7.46 4.69 9.14
CA SER A 92 8.73 5.10 8.53
C SER A 92 8.69 4.96 7.02
N VAL A 93 9.47 5.79 6.32
CA VAL A 93 9.67 5.71 4.86
C VAL A 93 11.16 5.85 4.56
N ILE A 94 11.71 4.89 3.82
CA ILE A 94 13.03 4.97 3.20
C ILE A 94 12.88 5.22 1.71
N ARG A 95 13.71 6.12 1.17
CA ARG A 95 13.71 6.50 -0.25
C ARG A 95 15.08 7.04 -0.66
N PRO A 96 15.49 6.91 -1.93
CA PRO A 96 16.63 7.63 -2.47
C PRO A 96 16.41 9.15 -2.39
N ARG A 97 17.49 9.91 -2.21
CA ARG A 97 17.41 11.37 -1.94
C ARG A 97 16.69 12.17 -3.02
N ARG A 98 16.72 11.73 -4.29
CA ARG A 98 16.14 12.43 -5.45
C ARG A 98 14.74 11.94 -5.85
N HIS A 99 14.22 10.92 -5.18
CA HIS A 99 12.95 10.30 -5.54
C HIS A 99 11.97 10.48 -4.39
N SER A 100 11.42 11.69 -4.24
CA SER A 100 10.35 11.95 -3.26
C SER A 100 9.06 11.26 -3.70
N LEU A 101 8.45 10.51 -2.79
CA LEU A 101 7.15 9.88 -3.03
C LEU A 101 6.05 10.92 -2.83
N HIS A 102 5.17 11.09 -3.81
CA HIS A 102 4.08 12.07 -3.74
C HIS A 102 2.99 11.58 -2.77
N PRO A 103 2.36 12.47 -1.97
CA PRO A 103 1.30 12.07 -1.03
C PRO A 103 0.14 11.32 -1.68
N SER A 104 -0.25 11.69 -2.91
CA SER A 104 -1.30 11.00 -3.66
C SER A 104 -0.95 9.54 -3.99
N ASP A 105 0.32 9.26 -4.30
CA ASP A 105 0.81 7.91 -4.61
C ASP A 105 0.88 7.06 -3.34
N LEU A 106 1.24 7.67 -2.22
CA LEU A 106 1.28 6.99 -0.93
C LEU A 106 -0.15 6.69 -0.40
N LYS A 107 -1.11 7.59 -0.62
CA LYS A 107 -2.53 7.31 -0.34
C LYS A 107 -3.08 6.19 -1.20
N LEU A 108 -2.69 6.13 -2.46
CA LEU A 108 -3.00 5.04 -3.37
C LEU A 108 -2.47 3.70 -2.84
N ILE A 109 -1.20 3.63 -2.41
CA ILE A 109 -0.61 2.45 -1.76
C ILE A 109 -1.45 2.01 -0.55
N PHE A 110 -1.75 2.92 0.36
CA PHE A 110 -2.53 2.60 1.58
C PHE A 110 -3.92 2.08 1.24
N ASN A 111 -4.58 2.72 0.28
CA ASN A 111 -5.90 2.33 -0.16
C ASN A 111 -5.91 0.92 -0.76
N MET A 112 -4.88 0.52 -1.51
CA MET A 112 -4.78 -0.87 -1.98
C MET A 112 -4.56 -1.84 -0.83
N LEU A 113 -3.70 -1.53 0.13
CA LEU A 113 -3.37 -2.46 1.21
C LEU A 113 -4.53 -2.71 2.16
N PHE A 114 -5.25 -1.67 2.56
CA PHE A 114 -6.27 -1.78 3.60
C PHE A 114 -7.68 -2.01 3.04
N GLU A 115 -7.97 -1.57 1.82
CA GLU A 115 -9.34 -1.63 1.25
C GLU A 115 -9.50 -2.74 0.21
N SER A 116 -8.40 -3.26 -0.36
CA SER A 116 -8.49 -4.50 -1.15
C SER A 116 -8.43 -5.69 -0.20
N GLY A 117 -9.61 -6.21 0.16
CA GLY A 117 -9.74 -7.35 1.08
C GLY A 117 -8.93 -8.61 0.68
N GLY A 118 -8.42 -8.68 -0.54
CA GLY A 118 -7.57 -9.79 -1.02
C GLY A 118 -6.12 -9.77 -0.55
N ILE A 119 -5.52 -8.59 -0.29
CA ILE A 119 -4.09 -8.52 0.10
C ILE A 119 -3.92 -8.87 1.58
N SER A 120 -4.86 -8.44 2.42
CA SER A 120 -4.83 -8.67 3.88
C SER A 120 -5.41 -10.03 4.29
N ALA A 121 -6.32 -10.62 3.50
CA ALA A 121 -6.92 -11.92 3.81
C ALA A 121 -6.02 -13.12 3.49
N GLY A 122 -4.95 -12.93 2.71
CA GLY A 122 -4.03 -14.00 2.33
C GLY A 122 -3.00 -14.39 3.38
N GLY A 123 -2.89 -13.67 4.50
CA GLY A 123 -2.02 -14.01 5.63
C GLY A 123 -0.55 -14.30 5.24
N GLY A 124 0.00 -13.55 4.28
CA GLY A 124 1.30 -13.87 3.69
C GLY A 124 1.95 -12.76 2.89
N GLU A 125 3.10 -13.10 2.31
CA GLU A 125 3.91 -12.26 1.44
C GLU A 125 3.26 -12.13 0.06
N ASN A 126 2.94 -10.90 -0.37
CA ASN A 126 2.22 -10.65 -1.61
C ASN A 126 2.97 -9.69 -2.54
N TRP A 127 3.00 -10.03 -3.83
CA TRP A 127 3.50 -9.15 -4.90
C TRP A 127 2.35 -8.57 -5.70
N VAL A 128 2.30 -7.24 -5.77
CA VAL A 128 1.23 -6.49 -6.42
C VAL A 128 1.83 -5.57 -7.48
N PRO A 129 1.47 -5.74 -8.77
CA PRO A 129 1.85 -4.77 -9.80
C PRO A 129 1.11 -3.46 -9.55
N LEU A 130 1.84 -2.35 -9.60
CA LEU A 130 1.32 -1.03 -9.28
C LEU A 130 1.92 0.04 -10.19
N CYS A 131 1.07 0.83 -10.83
CA CYS A 131 1.48 2.09 -11.44
C CYS A 131 1.36 3.23 -10.41
N LEU A 132 2.42 4.04 -10.26
CA LEU A 132 2.43 5.22 -9.40
C LEU A 132 2.33 6.48 -10.27
N PRO A 133 1.15 7.11 -10.40
CA PRO A 133 0.92 8.15 -11.41
C PRO A 133 1.80 9.39 -11.28
N ALA A 134 2.16 9.80 -10.06
CA ALA A 134 3.02 10.97 -9.87
C ALA A 134 4.51 10.63 -10.02
N PHE A 135 4.90 9.37 -9.84
CA PHE A 135 6.26 8.89 -10.11
C PHE A 135 6.51 8.59 -11.59
N ASN A 136 5.74 7.67 -12.17
CA ASN A 136 5.82 7.27 -13.57
C ASN A 136 4.48 6.66 -13.99
N ASN A 137 3.70 7.39 -14.77
CA ASN A 137 2.40 6.96 -15.26
C ASN A 137 2.46 5.99 -16.46
N ASN A 138 3.66 5.69 -16.97
CA ASN A 138 3.88 4.88 -18.17
C ASN A 138 4.32 3.44 -17.89
N GLY A 139 4.61 3.07 -16.64
CA GLY A 139 5.14 1.75 -16.31
C GLY A 139 4.60 1.20 -15.00
N TYR A 140 4.70 -0.11 -14.84
CA TYR A 140 4.42 -0.79 -13.58
C TYR A 140 5.67 -0.84 -12.72
N LEU A 141 5.46 -0.71 -11.42
CA LEU A 141 6.37 -1.09 -10.35
C LEU A 141 5.80 -2.33 -9.66
N TYR A 142 6.62 -2.99 -8.87
CA TYR A 142 6.22 -4.14 -8.07
C TYR A 142 6.28 -3.76 -6.60
N MET A 143 5.12 -3.87 -5.96
CA MET A 143 4.97 -3.66 -4.53
C MET A 143 4.93 -5.03 -3.85
N TYR A 144 5.89 -5.27 -2.98
CA TYR A 144 5.91 -6.38 -2.05
C TYR A 144 5.31 -5.96 -0.71
N VAL A 145 4.50 -6.84 -0.12
CA VAL A 145 3.81 -6.61 1.14
C VAL A 145 4.02 -7.81 2.03
N SER A 146 4.52 -7.59 3.24
CA SER A 146 4.66 -8.60 4.27
C SER A 146 4.00 -8.09 5.55
N PHE A 147 3.04 -8.87 6.07
CA PHE A 147 2.37 -8.58 7.33
C PHE A 147 3.15 -9.25 8.47
N ILE A 148 3.39 -8.48 9.54
CA ILE A 148 4.04 -8.95 10.74
C ILE A 148 2.95 -9.17 11.78
N ASP A 149 2.74 -10.43 12.14
CA ASP A 149 1.90 -10.76 13.28
C ASP A 149 2.62 -10.33 14.56
N GLY A 150 1.91 -9.61 15.43
CA GLY A 150 2.40 -9.34 16.77
C GLY A 150 2.59 -10.65 17.54
N PRO A 151 3.40 -10.67 18.62
CA PRO A 151 3.48 -11.85 19.47
C PRO A 151 2.06 -12.14 19.99
N SER A 152 1.42 -13.18 19.44
CA SER A 152 0.23 -13.75 20.04
C SER A 152 0.65 -14.14 21.45
N SER A 153 0.05 -13.51 22.47
CA SER A 153 0.12 -14.01 23.83
C SER A 153 -0.50 -15.40 23.83
N SER A 154 0.32 -16.42 23.57
CA SER A 154 -0.04 -17.82 23.71
C SER A 154 -0.16 -18.11 25.19
N ASP A 155 -1.35 -17.84 25.75
CA ASP A 155 -1.90 -18.46 26.96
C ASP A 155 -3.31 -17.91 27.22
N ALA A 156 -4.35 -18.66 26.81
CA ALA A 156 -5.61 -18.88 27.56
C ALA A 156 -6.65 -19.67 26.72
N SER A 157 -6.84 -20.92 27.13
CA SER A 157 -8.05 -21.78 27.06
C SER A 157 -9.26 -21.40 26.18
N SER A 158 -9.63 -22.36 25.34
CA SER A 158 -10.93 -22.66 24.71
C SER A 158 -12.20 -22.03 25.31
N GLN A 159 -12.89 -21.18 24.54
CA GLN A 159 -14.35 -21.01 24.49
C GLN A 159 -14.77 -20.32 23.16
N PRO A 160 -15.97 -20.61 22.60
CA PRO A 160 -16.41 -20.05 21.32
C PRO A 160 -17.15 -18.73 21.53
N ALA A 161 -16.69 -17.63 20.92
CA ALA A 161 -17.37 -16.34 21.01
C ALA A 161 -17.10 -15.46 19.78
N ASP A 162 -18.20 -15.01 19.18
CA ASP A 162 -18.46 -13.75 18.48
C ASP A 162 -17.37 -13.11 17.62
N ALA A 163 -17.74 -12.90 16.34
CA ALA A 163 -17.07 -12.06 15.36
C ALA A 163 -17.06 -10.58 15.81
N SER A 164 -16.23 -10.28 16.80
CA SER A 164 -15.72 -8.95 17.07
C SER A 164 -14.24 -8.98 16.71
N SER A 165 -13.90 -8.27 15.63
CA SER A 165 -12.55 -8.13 15.12
C SER A 165 -11.59 -7.73 16.24
N SER A 166 -10.77 -8.67 16.71
CA SER A 166 -9.63 -8.38 17.57
C SER A 166 -8.65 -7.53 16.75
N SER A 167 -8.75 -6.22 16.92
CA SER A 167 -7.83 -5.22 16.37
C SER A 167 -6.46 -5.30 17.05
N GLY A 168 -5.81 -6.45 16.95
CA GLY A 168 -4.38 -6.56 17.14
C GLY A 168 -3.72 -5.70 16.07
N GLY A 169 -3.00 -4.66 16.48
CA GLY A 169 -2.44 -3.66 15.57
C GLY A 169 -1.61 -4.31 14.45
N GLN A 170 -2.23 -4.43 13.27
CA GLN A 170 -1.60 -5.08 12.12
C GLN A 170 -0.44 -4.20 11.65
N THR A 171 0.75 -4.78 11.61
CA THR A 171 1.96 -4.12 11.10
C THR A 171 2.31 -4.71 9.75
N ALA A 172 2.68 -3.87 8.79
CA ALA A 172 3.07 -4.28 7.45
C ALA A 172 4.35 -3.58 7.01
N ILE A 173 5.23 -4.33 6.35
CA ILE A 173 6.37 -3.82 5.59
C ILE A 173 6.00 -3.84 4.12
N ILE A 174 6.22 -2.70 3.45
CA ILE A 174 5.94 -2.52 2.04
C ILE A 174 7.24 -2.14 1.34
N LEU A 175 7.60 -2.86 0.30
CA LEU A 175 8.80 -2.60 -0.51
C LEU A 175 8.38 -2.38 -1.96
N VAL A 176 8.84 -1.29 -2.58
CA VAL A 176 8.53 -0.95 -3.97
C VAL A 176 9.81 -0.96 -4.78
N SER A 177 9.79 -1.73 -5.87
CA SER A 177 10.92 -1.98 -6.76
C SER A 177 10.48 -1.94 -8.22
N PRO A 178 11.37 -1.59 -9.18
CA PRO A 178 11.09 -1.74 -10.61
C PRO A 178 11.11 -3.20 -11.07
N GLU A 179 11.77 -4.09 -10.32
CA GLU A 179 11.89 -5.52 -10.61
C GLU A 179 11.35 -6.37 -9.44
N PRO A 180 10.62 -7.46 -9.70
CA PRO A 180 10.01 -8.29 -8.64
C PRO A 180 11.03 -9.16 -7.87
N THR A 181 12.27 -9.28 -8.32
CA THR A 181 13.28 -10.18 -7.72
C THR A 181 14.11 -9.55 -6.59
N VAL A 182 14.01 -8.24 -6.40
CA VAL A 182 14.94 -7.47 -5.55
C VAL A 182 14.74 -7.70 -4.05
N ALA A 183 13.56 -8.10 -3.60
CA ALA A 183 13.27 -8.22 -2.17
C ALA A 183 13.82 -9.50 -1.52
N TYR A 184 14.26 -10.49 -2.30
CA TYR A 184 14.80 -11.76 -1.81
C TYR A 184 16.33 -11.77 -1.61
N ASP A 185 17.03 -10.73 -2.09
CA ASP A 185 18.50 -10.62 -2.00
C ASP A 185 18.98 -9.85 -0.75
N CYS A 186 18.18 -9.81 0.33
CA CYS A 186 18.53 -9.19 1.62
C CYS A 186 19.02 -10.22 2.64
#